data_AF-A0A7X8KNH7-F1
#
_entry.id   AF-A0A7X8KNH7-F1
#
_cell.length_a   1.000
_cell.length_b   1.000
_cell.length_c   1.000
_cell.angle_alpha   90.00
_cell.angle_beta   90.00
_cell.angle_gamma   90.00
#
_symmetry.space_group_name_H-M   'P 1'
#
loop_
_entity.id
_entity.type
_entity.pdbx_description
1 polymer ?
#
loop_
_entity_poly.entity_id
_entity_poly.type
_entity_poly.pdbx_seq_one_letter_code
_entity_poly.pdbx_strand_id
1 'polypeptide(L)'
;MGLFDKKYCDICGEKIGLLGNRKLEDGNMCKNCAKKLSPFFSERRRSTVAEIKEQLAYREANKAAVEAFHVTRTLGTSTKVLLDEDAGKFVVTAFSRWKEENPDVLDFSQVTGCDIDVEEDRTELMQEDAEGNQTSYNPPRYHYSYDFYIIIHVNSPWFDEIRFRLNNQSIDQAPARGIFMQNESERRDTVEYRQYEAMGQEIKEALSKMRQSVRENIEAANAPKTAQICPLCGATTTPDIHGRCEYCGGAILT
;
A
#
# COMPACT_ATOMS: atom_id res chain seq x y z
N MET A 1 -41.55 -26.30 1.59
CA MET A 1 -40.14 -26.19 2.04
C MET A 1 -39.43 -25.31 1.02
N GLY A 2 -39.10 -24.08 1.40
CA GLY A 2 -38.69 -23.03 0.46
C GLY A 2 -37.19 -23.06 0.16
N LEU A 3 -36.85 -22.84 -1.11
CA LEU A 3 -35.51 -22.54 -1.60
C LEU A 3 -34.85 -21.49 -0.68
N PHE A 4 -33.65 -21.79 -0.17
CA PHE A 4 -32.80 -20.95 0.68
C PHE A 4 -33.10 -20.95 2.19
N ASP A 5 -32.33 -21.75 2.95
CA ASP A 5 -32.22 -21.60 4.40
C ASP A 5 -31.82 -20.17 4.77
N LYS A 6 -32.50 -19.61 5.77
CA LYS A 6 -32.20 -18.27 6.29
C LYS A 6 -30.83 -18.31 6.98
N LYS A 7 -29.83 -17.68 6.37
CA LYS A 7 -28.50 -17.52 6.95
C LYS A 7 -28.45 -16.29 7.86
N TYR A 8 -27.72 -16.40 8.95
CA TYR A 8 -27.43 -15.32 9.87
C TYR A 8 -25.94 -15.01 9.85
N CYS A 9 -25.58 -13.78 10.17
CA CYS A 9 -24.19 -13.35 10.23
C CYS A 9 -23.57 -13.81 11.55
N ASP A 10 -22.50 -14.59 11.50
CA ASP A 10 -21.79 -15.09 12.68
C ASP A 10 -20.92 -14.00 13.36
N ILE A 11 -20.89 -12.80 12.77
CA ILE A 11 -20.21 -11.62 13.31
C ILE A 11 -21.18 -10.70 14.06
N CYS A 12 -22.31 -10.32 13.45
CA CYS A 12 -23.26 -9.35 14.03
C CYS A 12 -24.62 -9.93 14.43
N GLY A 13 -24.90 -11.20 14.14
CA GLY A 13 -26.18 -11.85 14.41
C GLY A 13 -27.33 -11.46 13.47
N GLU A 14 -27.15 -10.47 12.60
CA GLU A 14 -28.20 -10.04 11.67
C GLU A 14 -28.50 -11.09 10.60
N LYS A 15 -29.76 -11.10 10.13
CA LYS A 15 -30.18 -11.95 9.02
C LYS A 15 -29.52 -11.52 7.72
N ILE A 16 -28.95 -12.47 6.99
CA ILE A 16 -28.30 -12.24 5.70
C ILE A 16 -29.35 -12.32 4.58
N GLY A 17 -29.38 -11.29 3.72
CA GLY A 17 -30.21 -11.27 2.51
C GLY A 17 -29.68 -12.19 1.40
N LEU A 18 -30.52 -12.45 0.39
CA LEU A 18 -30.30 -13.46 -0.66
C LEU A 18 -28.93 -13.38 -1.36
N LEU A 19 -28.37 -12.18 -1.55
CA LEU A 19 -27.08 -11.94 -2.22
C LEU A 19 -26.01 -11.32 -1.31
N GLY A 20 -26.27 -11.33 0.01
CA GLY A 20 -25.41 -10.64 0.99
C GLY A 20 -24.41 -11.55 1.69
N ASN A 21 -24.43 -12.86 1.41
CA ASN A 21 -23.64 -13.84 2.14
C ASN A 21 -22.21 -13.94 1.62
N ARG A 22 -21.23 -13.71 2.49
CA ARG A 22 -19.85 -14.13 2.30
C ARG A 22 -19.63 -15.37 3.17
N LYS A 23 -19.44 -16.51 2.50
CA LYS A 23 -19.13 -17.77 3.19
C LYS A 23 -17.70 -17.70 3.74
N LEU A 24 -17.55 -18.04 5.01
CA LEU A 24 -16.28 -18.23 5.73
C LEU A 24 -15.97 -19.73 5.85
N GLU A 25 -14.82 -20.07 6.41
CA GLU A 25 -14.46 -21.48 6.65
C GLU A 25 -15.47 -22.17 7.59
N ASP A 26 -15.79 -21.54 8.72
CA ASP A 26 -16.64 -22.06 9.79
C ASP A 26 -17.89 -21.20 10.05
N GLY A 27 -18.29 -20.36 9.09
CA GLY A 27 -19.45 -19.48 9.25
C GLY A 27 -19.85 -18.64 8.03
N ASN A 28 -20.60 -17.58 8.30
CA ASN A 28 -21.20 -16.68 7.33
C ASN A 28 -21.06 -15.23 7.81
N MET A 29 -20.70 -14.34 6.88
CA MET A 29 -20.56 -12.91 7.15
C MET A 29 -21.45 -12.09 6.20
N CYS A 30 -22.14 -11.09 6.75
CA CYS A 30 -22.96 -10.18 5.95
C CYS A 30 -22.10 -9.11 5.25
N LYS A 31 -22.64 -8.52 4.18
CA LYS A 31 -22.00 -7.42 3.44
C LYS A 31 -21.60 -6.22 4.30
N ASN A 32 -22.29 -5.95 5.41
CA ASN A 32 -22.03 -4.78 6.27
C ASN A 32 -20.78 -5.00 7.13
N CYS A 33 -20.66 -6.15 7.81
CA CYS A 33 -19.42 -6.51 8.52
C CYS A 33 -18.24 -6.55 7.56
N ALA A 34 -18.47 -7.09 6.36
CA ALA A 34 -17.42 -7.27 5.39
C ALA A 34 -16.96 -5.97 4.69
N LYS A 35 -17.69 -4.86 4.85
CA LYS A 35 -17.25 -3.50 4.46
C LYS A 35 -16.38 -2.83 5.52
N LYS A 36 -16.40 -3.32 6.77
CA LYS A 36 -15.59 -2.78 7.87
C LYS A 36 -14.15 -3.32 7.85
N LEU A 37 -13.92 -4.44 7.18
CA LEU A 37 -12.60 -5.03 7.00
C LEU A 37 -11.68 -4.10 6.21
N SER A 38 -10.37 -4.30 6.33
CA SER A 38 -9.39 -3.55 5.54
C SER A 38 -9.67 -3.73 4.05
N PRO A 39 -9.55 -2.66 3.22
CA PRO A 39 -9.62 -2.78 1.78
C PRO A 39 -8.59 -3.76 1.21
N PHE A 40 -7.43 -3.90 1.86
CA PHE A 40 -6.33 -4.76 1.45
C PHE A 40 -6.39 -6.17 2.05
N PHE A 41 -7.28 -6.42 3.01
CA PHE A 41 -7.40 -7.73 3.67
C PHE A 41 -7.52 -8.88 2.66
N SER A 42 -6.48 -9.71 2.60
CA SER A 42 -6.37 -10.88 1.71
C SER A 42 -7.28 -12.02 2.20
N GLU A 43 -7.59 -12.98 1.32
CA GLU A 43 -8.18 -14.28 1.67
C GLU A 43 -9.54 -14.33 2.42
N ARG A 44 -10.39 -13.31 2.26
CA ARG A 44 -11.73 -13.20 2.92
C ARG A 44 -12.65 -14.44 2.88
N ARG A 45 -12.46 -15.37 1.93
CA ARG A 45 -13.32 -16.57 1.77
C ARG A 45 -12.79 -17.80 2.52
N ARG A 46 -11.53 -17.78 2.95
CA ARG A 46 -10.88 -18.86 3.69
C ARG A 46 -10.69 -18.54 5.17
N SER A 47 -10.96 -17.30 5.59
CA SER A 47 -10.89 -16.94 6.99
C SER A 47 -12.00 -17.61 7.81
N THR A 48 -11.67 -17.95 9.05
CA THR A 48 -12.60 -18.35 10.11
C THR A 48 -13.33 -17.14 10.69
N VAL A 49 -14.43 -17.38 11.40
CA VAL A 49 -15.17 -16.37 12.16
C VAL A 49 -14.26 -15.68 13.19
N ALA A 50 -13.32 -16.41 13.80
CA ALA A 50 -12.38 -15.86 14.78
C ALA A 50 -11.43 -14.85 14.13
N GLU A 51 -10.77 -15.21 13.02
CA GLU A 51 -9.85 -14.33 12.29
C GLU A 51 -10.56 -13.05 11.79
N ILE A 52 -11.80 -13.18 11.32
CA ILE A 52 -12.61 -12.01 10.93
C ILE A 52 -12.85 -11.07 12.12
N LYS A 53 -13.10 -11.60 13.32
CA LYS A 53 -13.28 -10.79 14.53
C LYS A 53 -11.98 -10.09 14.93
N GLU A 54 -10.84 -10.78 14.83
CA GLU A 54 -9.53 -10.17 15.11
C GLU A 54 -9.20 -9.05 14.12
N GLN A 55 -9.48 -9.26 12.83
CA GLN A 55 -9.32 -8.24 11.80
C GLN A 55 -10.19 -7.01 12.11
N LEU A 56 -11.46 -7.22 12.50
CA LEU A 56 -12.36 -6.13 12.90
C LEU A 56 -11.87 -5.41 14.16
N ALA A 57 -11.28 -6.12 15.13
CA ALA A 57 -10.67 -5.51 16.31
C ALA A 57 -9.44 -4.67 15.92
N TYR A 58 -8.61 -5.15 14.99
CA TYR A 58 -7.53 -4.37 14.39
C TYR A 58 -8.07 -3.08 13.74
N ARG A 59 -9.16 -3.18 12.96
CA ARG A 59 -9.80 -2.01 12.32
C ARG A 59 -10.34 -1.01 13.33
N GLU A 60 -10.89 -1.48 14.45
CA GLU A 60 -11.37 -0.61 15.53
C GLU A 60 -10.20 0.12 16.20
N ALA A 61 -9.10 -0.60 16.52
CA ALA A 61 -7.90 -0.01 17.10
C ALA A 61 -7.23 1.00 16.15
N ASN A 62 -7.24 0.72 14.84
CA ASN A 62 -6.66 1.58 13.80
C ASN A 62 -7.30 2.98 13.76
N LYS A 63 -8.55 3.15 14.23
CA LYS A 63 -9.20 4.48 14.29
C LYS A 63 -8.39 5.50 15.11
N ALA A 64 -7.77 5.05 16.21
CA ALA A 64 -6.93 5.91 17.03
C ALA A 64 -5.66 6.34 16.26
N ALA A 65 -5.07 5.43 15.48
CA ALA A 65 -3.94 5.74 14.62
C ALA A 65 -4.33 6.74 13.51
N VAL A 66 -5.50 6.58 12.90
CA VAL A 66 -6.04 7.52 11.89
C VAL A 66 -6.27 8.91 12.46
N GLU A 67 -6.80 8.99 13.68
CA GLU A 67 -7.02 10.28 14.35
C GLU A 67 -5.69 10.99 14.64
N ALA A 68 -4.71 10.26 15.15
CA ALA A 68 -3.39 10.77 15.50
C ALA A 68 -2.51 11.11 14.29
N PHE A 69 -2.81 10.56 13.11
CA PHE A 69 -1.99 10.71 11.91
C PHE A 69 -1.92 12.17 11.43
N HIS A 70 -0.70 12.67 11.27
CA HIS A 70 -0.39 14.01 10.79
C HIS A 70 0.28 13.95 9.41
N VAL A 71 -0.40 14.45 8.38
CA VAL A 71 0.13 14.42 7.01
C VAL A 71 1.27 15.44 6.88
N THR A 72 2.51 14.96 6.76
CA THR A 72 3.70 15.78 6.46
C THR A 72 3.93 15.91 4.96
N ARG A 73 3.61 14.86 4.20
CA ARG A 73 3.75 14.81 2.74
C ARG A 73 2.65 14.01 2.09
N THR A 74 2.27 14.39 0.87
CA THR A 74 1.27 13.69 0.04
C THR A 74 1.90 13.38 -1.30
N LEU A 75 1.84 12.12 -1.72
CA LEU A 75 2.35 11.62 -3.00
C LEU A 75 1.20 10.99 -3.79
N GLY A 76 1.21 11.12 -5.12
CA GLY A 76 0.14 10.59 -5.98
C GLY A 76 -0.99 11.60 -6.24
N THR A 77 -1.93 11.23 -7.14
CA THR A 77 -3.04 12.09 -7.58
C THR A 77 -4.42 11.56 -7.19
N SER A 78 -4.88 10.45 -7.78
CA SER A 78 -6.17 9.83 -7.46
C SER A 78 -6.08 9.08 -6.15
N THR A 79 -5.29 7.99 -6.17
CA THR A 79 -4.86 7.30 -4.98
C THR A 79 -3.57 7.94 -4.50
N LYS A 80 -3.55 8.31 -3.22
CA LYS A 80 -2.47 9.03 -2.59
C LYS A 80 -1.80 8.17 -1.55
N VAL A 81 -0.48 8.32 -1.45
CA VAL A 81 0.29 7.88 -0.29
C VAL A 81 0.49 9.11 0.58
N LEU A 82 -0.15 9.11 1.75
CA LEU A 82 0.03 10.13 2.77
C LEU A 82 1.13 9.66 3.71
N LEU A 83 2.09 10.52 3.99
CA LEU A 83 3.20 10.25 4.90
C LEU A 83 3.01 11.06 6.16
N ASP A 84 3.29 10.43 7.29
CA ASP A 84 3.54 11.05 8.59
C ASP A 84 5.00 10.71 8.92
N GLU A 85 5.91 11.55 8.42
CA GLU A 85 7.35 11.31 8.52
C GLU A 85 7.84 11.41 9.98
N ASP A 86 7.16 12.22 10.80
CA ASP A 86 7.47 12.40 12.22
C ASP A 86 7.07 11.16 13.04
N ALA A 87 5.90 10.57 12.77
CA ALA A 87 5.47 9.35 13.45
C ALA A 87 6.02 8.06 12.81
N GLY A 88 6.67 8.17 11.65
CA GLY A 88 7.19 7.03 10.91
C GLY A 88 6.10 6.16 10.28
N LYS A 89 4.99 6.77 9.84
CA LYS A 89 3.79 6.07 9.35
C LYS A 89 3.36 6.53 7.96
N PHE A 90 2.57 5.69 7.29
CA PHE A 90 1.92 6.04 6.03
C PHE A 90 0.50 5.47 5.92
N VAL A 91 -0.25 6.07 4.99
CA VAL A 91 -1.61 5.69 4.63
C VAL A 91 -1.73 5.70 3.10
N VAL A 92 -2.44 4.72 2.54
CA VAL A 92 -2.84 4.72 1.13
C VAL A 92 -4.34 4.94 1.03
N THR A 93 -4.78 5.93 0.26
CA THR A 93 -6.21 6.28 0.14
C THR A 93 -6.55 6.97 -1.17
N ALA A 94 -7.71 6.64 -1.73
CA ALA A 94 -8.31 7.35 -2.87
C ALA A 94 -9.35 8.41 -2.44
N PHE A 95 -9.67 8.49 -1.14
CA PHE A 95 -10.72 9.35 -0.62
C PHE A 95 -10.18 10.70 -0.16
N SER A 96 -10.89 11.78 -0.47
CA SER A 96 -10.55 13.12 0.03
C SER A 96 -10.76 13.24 1.53
N ARG A 97 -11.89 12.71 2.04
CA ARG A 97 -12.23 12.62 3.47
C ARG A 97 -11.74 11.31 4.07
N TRP A 98 -10.47 10.99 3.84
CA TRP A 98 -9.91 9.69 4.18
C TRP A 98 -10.06 9.30 5.65
N LYS A 99 -10.02 10.25 6.61
CA LYS A 99 -10.20 9.92 8.03
C LYS A 99 -11.53 9.22 8.33
N GLU A 100 -12.60 9.57 7.61
CA GLU A 100 -13.93 8.99 7.78
C GLU A 100 -13.99 7.52 7.30
N GLU A 101 -13.08 7.13 6.39
CA GLU A 101 -13.00 5.79 5.81
C GLU A 101 -12.10 4.84 6.63
N ASN A 102 -11.42 5.36 7.66
CA ASN A 102 -10.50 4.61 8.50
C ASN A 102 -9.47 3.82 7.67
N PRO A 103 -8.62 4.42 6.80
CA PRO A 103 -7.66 3.64 6.03
C PRO A 103 -6.63 3.00 6.95
N ASP A 104 -6.02 1.91 6.51
CA ASP A 104 -4.99 1.24 7.31
C ASP A 104 -3.77 2.15 7.47
N VAL A 105 -3.42 2.44 8.72
CA VAL A 105 -2.21 3.19 9.08
C VAL A 105 -1.11 2.18 9.36
N LEU A 106 0.00 2.30 8.62
CA LEU A 106 1.11 1.35 8.67
C LEU A 106 2.41 2.05 9.06
N ASP A 107 3.28 1.31 9.74
CA ASP A 107 4.63 1.76 10.06
C ASP A 107 5.57 1.58 8.86
N PHE A 108 6.51 2.51 8.64
CA PHE A 108 7.52 2.36 7.59
C PHE A 108 8.40 1.12 7.78
N SER A 109 8.56 0.64 9.02
CA SER A 109 9.26 -0.61 9.31
C SER A 109 8.60 -1.83 8.68
N GLN A 110 7.29 -1.76 8.40
CA GLN A 110 6.55 -2.83 7.76
C GLN A 110 6.81 -2.89 6.26
N VAL A 111 7.30 -1.83 5.62
CA VAL A 111 7.57 -1.83 4.18
C VAL A 111 8.74 -2.77 3.87
N THR A 112 8.50 -3.75 3.01
CA THR A 112 9.50 -4.72 2.55
C THR A 112 9.99 -4.46 1.12
N GLY A 113 9.22 -3.70 0.33
CA GLY A 113 9.55 -3.29 -1.03
C GLY A 113 8.51 -2.34 -1.62
N CYS A 114 8.85 -1.69 -2.73
CA CYS A 114 7.92 -0.88 -3.51
C CYS A 114 8.27 -1.00 -4.99
N ASP A 115 7.31 -1.42 -5.80
CA ASP A 115 7.48 -1.62 -7.24
C ASP A 115 6.49 -0.77 -8.04
N ILE A 116 6.90 -0.48 -9.27
CA ILE A 116 6.07 0.18 -10.28
C ILE A 116 5.81 -0.88 -11.34
N ASP A 117 4.54 -1.19 -11.54
CA ASP A 117 4.07 -2.11 -12.56
C ASP A 117 3.33 -1.31 -13.63
N VAL A 118 3.62 -1.54 -14.90
CA VAL A 118 3.02 -0.81 -16.02
C VAL A 118 2.33 -1.82 -16.91
N GLU A 119 1.00 -1.83 -16.86
CA GLU A 119 0.18 -2.64 -17.73
C GLU A 119 0.04 -1.93 -19.09
N GLU A 120 0.54 -2.57 -20.15
CA GLU A 120 0.39 -2.13 -21.55
C GLU A 120 -0.73 -2.96 -22.20
N ASP A 121 -1.82 -2.28 -22.56
CA ASP A 121 -2.85 -2.84 -23.43
C ASP A 121 -2.55 -2.49 -24.88
N ARG A 122 -2.59 -3.50 -25.75
CA ARG A 122 -2.32 -3.36 -27.19
C ARG A 122 -3.46 -3.92 -28.02
N THR A 123 -4.13 -3.05 -28.75
CA THR A 123 -5.26 -3.42 -29.64
C THR A 123 -4.92 -3.10 -31.09
N GLU A 124 -5.05 -4.06 -32.00
CA GLU A 124 -4.87 -3.82 -33.43
C GLU A 124 -6.02 -2.99 -33.99
N LEU A 125 -5.69 -1.98 -34.78
CA LEU A 125 -6.64 -1.18 -35.54
C LEU A 125 -6.95 -1.93 -36.84
N MET A 126 -8.23 -2.05 -37.17
CA MET A 126 -8.70 -2.69 -38.38
C MET A 126 -9.29 -1.64 -39.34
N GLN A 127 -9.16 -1.87 -40.65
CA GLN A 127 -9.86 -1.10 -41.68
C GLN A 127 -11.03 -1.90 -42.23
N GLU A 128 -12.11 -1.22 -42.57
CA GLU A 128 -13.24 -1.82 -43.28
C GLU A 128 -13.00 -1.68 -44.80
N ASP A 129 -13.09 -2.77 -45.53
CA ASP A 129 -12.98 -2.77 -46.99
C ASP A 129 -14.30 -2.32 -47.66
N ALA A 130 -14.30 -2.24 -48.99
CA ALA A 130 -15.48 -1.83 -49.76
C ALA A 130 -16.67 -2.80 -49.65
N GLU A 131 -16.44 -4.02 -49.14
CA GLU A 131 -17.43 -5.07 -48.93
C GLU A 131 -17.91 -5.15 -47.47
N GLY A 132 -17.37 -4.30 -46.58
CA GLY A 132 -17.71 -4.28 -45.16
C GLY A 132 -16.89 -5.25 -44.30
N ASN A 133 -15.87 -5.92 -44.85
CA ASN A 133 -15.04 -6.84 -44.07
C ASN A 133 -13.95 -6.07 -43.31
N GLN A 134 -13.69 -6.49 -42.08
CA GLN A 134 -12.57 -5.98 -41.30
C GLN A 134 -11.26 -6.65 -41.72
N THR A 135 -10.30 -5.86 -42.18
CA THR A 135 -8.97 -6.29 -42.57
C THR A 135 -7.90 -5.53 -41.79
N SER A 136 -6.74 -6.14 -41.60
CA SER A 136 -5.59 -5.45 -40.98
C SER A 136 -5.05 -4.35 -41.91
N TYR A 137 -4.47 -3.31 -41.33
CA TYR A 137 -3.62 -2.39 -42.09
C TYR A 137 -2.32 -3.07 -42.51
N ASN A 138 -1.72 -2.62 -43.62
CA ASN A 138 -0.38 -3.04 -44.02
C ASN A 138 0.56 -1.83 -44.08
N PRO A 139 1.50 -1.66 -43.14
CA PRO A 139 1.76 -2.54 -41.98
C PRO A 139 0.66 -2.46 -40.90
N PRO A 140 0.54 -3.48 -40.02
CA PRO A 140 -0.41 -3.48 -38.90
C PRO A 140 -0.23 -2.25 -38.01
N ARG A 141 -1.36 -1.72 -37.51
CA ARG A 141 -1.40 -0.51 -36.69
C ARG A 141 -2.01 -0.87 -35.35
N TYR A 142 -1.46 -0.31 -34.28
CA TYR A 142 -1.91 -0.63 -32.93
C TYR A 142 -2.27 0.65 -32.18
N HIS A 143 -3.30 0.54 -31.35
CA HIS A 143 -3.59 1.45 -30.27
C HIS A 143 -2.98 0.89 -28.98
N TYR A 144 -2.31 1.76 -28.22
CA TYR A 144 -1.70 1.44 -26.94
C TYR A 144 -2.36 2.27 -25.85
N SER A 145 -2.64 1.63 -24.72
CA SER A 145 -3.03 2.31 -23.49
C SER A 145 -2.23 1.77 -22.32
N TYR A 146 -1.88 2.64 -21.37
CA TYR A 146 -1.04 2.28 -20.23
C TYR A 146 -1.71 2.58 -18.90
N ASP A 147 -1.60 1.64 -17.97
CA ASP A 147 -1.99 1.79 -16.58
C ASP A 147 -0.81 1.54 -15.63
N PHE A 148 -0.53 2.53 -14.80
CA PHE A 148 0.55 2.52 -13.82
C PHE A 148 0.00 2.06 -12.49
N TYR A 149 0.61 1.03 -11.92
CA TYR A 149 0.31 0.49 -10.60
C TYR A 149 1.51 0.65 -9.68
N ILE A 150 1.24 1.06 -8.45
CA ILE A 150 2.20 0.97 -7.35
C ILE A 150 1.86 -0.27 -6.56
N ILE A 151 2.88 -1.06 -6.26
CA ILE A 151 2.81 -2.27 -5.46
C ILE A 151 3.72 -2.06 -4.24
N ILE A 152 3.12 -1.79 -3.07
CA ILE A 152 3.85 -1.68 -1.81
C ILE A 152 3.78 -3.03 -1.11
N HIS A 153 4.93 -3.69 -0.98
CA HIS A 153 5.05 -4.93 -0.21
C HIS A 153 5.20 -4.58 1.27
N VAL A 154 4.43 -5.25 2.11
CA VAL A 154 4.37 -5.00 3.56
C VAL A 154 4.41 -6.30 4.36
N ASN A 155 4.96 -6.21 5.57
CA ASN A 155 4.87 -7.25 6.59
C ASN A 155 3.70 -6.91 7.53
N SER A 156 2.49 -7.31 7.16
CA SER A 156 1.28 -7.18 7.98
C SER A 156 0.62 -8.55 8.18
N PRO A 157 0.01 -8.84 9.35
CA PRO A 157 -0.73 -10.08 9.57
C PRO A 157 -1.96 -10.24 8.67
N TRP A 158 -2.43 -9.14 8.07
CA TRP A 158 -3.72 -9.09 7.36
C TRP A 158 -3.59 -9.06 5.84
N PHE A 159 -2.43 -8.65 5.33
CA PHE A 159 -2.14 -8.51 3.91
C PHE A 159 -0.64 -8.33 3.71
N ASP A 160 -0.14 -8.74 2.57
CA ASP A 160 1.26 -8.66 2.16
C ASP A 160 1.51 -7.57 1.12
N GLU A 161 0.46 -7.10 0.45
CA GLU A 161 0.55 -6.15 -0.65
C GLU A 161 -0.52 -5.05 -0.56
N ILE A 162 -0.10 -3.81 -0.84
CA ILE A 162 -1.00 -2.70 -1.20
C ILE A 162 -0.75 -2.36 -2.66
N ARG A 163 -1.66 -2.80 -3.53
CA ARG A 163 -1.66 -2.44 -4.96
C ARG A 163 -2.72 -1.40 -5.27
N PHE A 164 -2.32 -0.32 -5.92
CA PHE A 164 -3.24 0.71 -6.39
C PHE A 164 -2.79 1.32 -7.71
N ARG A 165 -3.77 1.78 -8.48
CA ARG A 165 -3.55 2.48 -9.75
C ARG A 165 -3.19 3.94 -9.48
N LEU A 166 -2.15 4.43 -10.14
CA LEU A 166 -1.61 5.78 -9.99
C LEU A 166 -2.28 6.76 -10.94
N ASN A 167 -2.47 6.37 -12.20
CA ASN A 167 -3.14 7.18 -13.21
C ASN A 167 -4.66 7.10 -13.10
N ASN A 168 -5.34 8.24 -13.21
CA ASN A 168 -6.79 8.33 -13.03
C ASN A 168 -7.56 7.72 -14.21
N GLN A 169 -6.98 7.79 -15.40
CA GLN A 169 -7.49 7.29 -16.67
C GLN A 169 -6.31 6.70 -17.46
N SER A 170 -6.60 5.76 -18.34
CA SER A 170 -5.56 5.05 -19.07
C SER A 170 -4.86 6.04 -19.99
N ILE A 171 -3.54 5.93 -20.08
CA ILE A 171 -2.75 6.86 -20.90
C ILE A 171 -2.93 6.40 -22.35
N ASP A 172 -3.91 6.98 -23.02
CA ASP A 172 -4.28 6.61 -24.37
C ASP A 172 -3.29 7.21 -25.37
N GLN A 173 -2.50 6.35 -25.98
CA GLN A 173 -1.58 6.74 -27.05
C GLN A 173 -2.23 6.43 -28.39
N ALA A 174 -3.25 7.23 -28.71
CA ALA A 174 -3.80 7.27 -30.06
C ALA A 174 -2.80 7.94 -31.02
N PRO A 175 -2.74 7.53 -32.30
CA PRO A 175 -1.86 8.13 -33.28
C PRO A 175 -2.18 9.62 -33.47
N ALA A 176 -1.30 10.50 -32.99
CA ALA A 176 -1.43 11.93 -33.24
C ALA A 176 -1.13 12.21 -34.72
N ARG A 177 -2.11 12.78 -35.44
CA ARG A 177 -1.94 13.24 -36.84
C ARG A 177 -1.45 12.16 -37.82
N GLY A 178 -1.87 10.91 -37.62
CA GLY A 178 -1.51 9.79 -38.51
C GLY A 178 -0.07 9.27 -38.34
N ILE A 179 0.66 9.75 -37.33
CA ILE A 179 1.95 9.19 -36.93
C ILE A 179 1.68 8.06 -35.94
N PHE A 180 1.92 6.83 -36.38
CA PHE A 180 1.85 5.65 -35.53
C PHE A 180 3.20 5.48 -34.83
N MET A 181 3.20 5.48 -33.49
CA MET A 181 4.40 5.18 -32.72
C MET A 181 4.79 3.72 -32.97
N GLN A 182 5.92 3.51 -33.63
CA GLN A 182 6.31 2.17 -34.09
C GLN A 182 7.16 1.45 -33.05
N ASN A 183 7.93 2.19 -32.26
CA ASN A 183 8.82 1.63 -31.26
C ASN A 183 8.41 2.03 -29.84
N GLU A 184 8.87 1.24 -28.88
CA GLU A 184 8.56 1.41 -27.46
C GLU A 184 9.11 2.72 -26.89
N SER A 185 10.27 3.18 -27.37
CA SER A 185 10.90 4.42 -26.89
C SER A 185 10.03 5.64 -27.16
N GLU A 186 9.42 5.74 -28.35
CA GLU A 186 8.50 6.82 -28.70
C GLU A 186 7.24 6.81 -27.83
N ARG A 187 6.74 5.62 -27.51
CA ARG A 187 5.57 5.44 -26.64
C ARG A 187 5.85 5.93 -25.22
N ARG A 188 7.00 5.58 -24.67
CA ARG A 188 7.42 6.03 -23.33
C ARG A 188 7.82 7.51 -23.25
N ASP A 189 7.98 8.20 -24.39
CA ASP A 189 8.41 9.61 -24.48
C ASP A 189 7.25 10.62 -24.27
N THR A 190 6.00 10.15 -24.23
CA THR A 190 4.87 11.07 -24.01
C THR A 190 4.93 11.75 -22.63
N VAL A 191 4.46 12.99 -22.59
CA VAL A 191 4.47 13.81 -21.35
C VAL A 191 3.71 13.10 -20.22
N GLU A 192 2.54 12.55 -20.51
CA GLU A 192 1.70 11.85 -19.52
C GLU A 192 2.38 10.57 -19.01
N TYR A 193 2.96 9.75 -19.89
CA TYR A 193 3.69 8.54 -19.49
C TYR A 193 4.84 8.90 -18.53
N ARG A 194 5.68 9.88 -18.92
CA ARG A 194 6.80 10.33 -18.08
C ARG A 194 6.37 10.92 -16.75
N GLN A 195 5.26 11.63 -16.72
CA GLN A 195 4.72 12.20 -15.50
C GLN A 195 4.35 11.11 -14.49
N TYR A 196 3.66 10.05 -14.93
CA TYR A 196 3.28 8.94 -14.06
C TYR A 196 4.45 8.05 -13.69
N GLU A 197 5.41 7.85 -14.61
CA GLU A 197 6.66 7.17 -14.30
C GLU A 197 7.45 7.92 -13.20
N ALA A 198 7.63 9.24 -13.35
CA ALA A 198 8.32 10.06 -12.36
C ALA A 198 7.60 10.06 -11.01
N MET A 199 6.27 10.14 -11.00
CA MET A 199 5.47 10.09 -9.78
C MET A 199 5.57 8.72 -9.09
N GLY A 200 5.61 7.63 -9.85
CA GLY A 200 5.83 6.30 -9.30
C GLY A 200 7.21 6.16 -8.69
N GLN A 201 8.24 6.71 -9.34
CA GLN A 201 9.60 6.74 -8.80
C GLN A 201 9.67 7.55 -7.51
N GLU A 202 9.00 8.71 -7.45
CA GLU A 202 8.95 9.53 -6.24
C GLU A 202 8.37 8.76 -5.04
N ILE A 203 7.29 7.99 -5.25
CA ILE A 203 6.69 7.13 -4.21
C ILE A 203 7.67 6.04 -3.78
N LYS A 204 8.27 5.34 -4.76
CA LYS A 204 9.23 4.25 -4.50
C LYS A 204 10.43 4.73 -3.71
N GLU A 205 11.01 5.86 -4.10
CA GLU A 205 12.16 6.48 -3.44
C GLU A 205 11.81 6.94 -2.02
N ALA A 206 10.66 7.60 -1.84
CA ALA A 206 10.23 8.06 -0.52
C ALA A 206 10.07 6.89 0.47
N LEU A 207 9.36 5.83 0.08
CA LEU A 207 9.16 4.67 0.95
C LEU A 207 10.46 3.91 1.22
N SER A 208 11.33 3.78 0.21
CA SER A 208 12.63 3.12 0.37
C SER A 208 13.54 3.88 1.32
N LYS A 209 13.60 5.22 1.20
CA LYS A 209 14.39 6.09 2.08
C LYS A 209 13.89 6.03 3.52
N MET A 210 12.58 6.10 3.74
CA MET A 210 12.00 6.04 5.08
C MET A 210 12.24 4.68 5.74
N ARG A 211 12.08 3.59 4.99
CA ARG A 211 12.43 2.24 5.46
C ARG A 211 13.90 2.14 5.88
N GLN A 212 14.81 2.69 5.07
CA GLN A 212 16.24 2.68 5.38
C GLN A 212 16.55 3.46 6.65
N SER A 213 16.01 4.68 6.78
CA SER A 213 16.16 5.50 7.99
C SER A 213 15.65 4.79 9.26
N VAL A 214 14.50 4.11 9.17
CA VAL A 214 13.99 3.32 10.30
C VAL A 214 14.93 2.18 10.69
N ARG A 215 15.52 1.47 9.71
CA ARG A 215 16.49 0.41 9.98
C ARG A 215 17.75 0.95 10.64
N GLU A 216 18.29 2.05 10.12
CA GLU A 216 19.48 2.71 10.69
C GLU A 216 19.21 3.18 12.13
N ASN A 217 18.02 3.71 12.42
CA ASN A 217 17.64 4.11 13.77
C ASN A 217 17.51 2.90 14.72
N ILE A 218 16.95 1.79 14.25
CA ILE A 218 16.85 0.53 15.02
C ILE A 218 18.25 -0.04 15.28
N GLU A 219 19.13 -0.04 14.28
CA GLU A 219 20.52 -0.50 14.41
C GLU A 219 21.30 0.39 15.39
N ALA A 220 21.14 1.71 15.32
CA ALA A 220 21.76 2.65 16.24
C ALA A 220 21.24 2.48 17.68
N ALA A 221 19.94 2.22 17.86
CA ALA A 221 19.36 1.96 19.18
C ALA A 221 19.81 0.62 19.77
N ASN A 222 20.06 -0.38 18.92
CA ASN A 222 20.56 -1.70 19.31
C ASN A 222 22.10 -1.81 19.29
N ALA A 223 22.81 -0.74 18.93
CA ALA A 223 24.25 -0.74 18.87
C ALA A 223 24.82 -1.11 20.25
N PRO A 224 25.81 -2.03 20.31
CA PRO A 224 26.39 -2.44 21.57
C PRO A 224 27.00 -1.22 22.26
N LYS A 225 26.48 -0.90 23.45
CA LYS A 225 26.99 0.20 24.24
C LYS A 225 28.43 -0.11 24.65
N THR A 226 29.36 0.78 24.34
CA THR A 226 30.79 0.58 24.63
C THR A 226 31.03 0.59 26.14
N ALA A 227 31.58 -0.50 26.67
CA ALA A 227 32.02 -0.55 28.05
C ALA A 227 33.23 0.37 28.24
N GLN A 228 33.18 1.21 29.28
CA GLN A 228 34.23 2.15 29.64
C GLN A 228 34.64 1.95 31.11
N ILE A 229 35.86 2.33 31.47
CA ILE A 229 36.30 2.29 32.87
C ILE A 229 35.91 3.61 33.52
N CYS A 230 35.12 3.55 34.59
CA CYS A 230 34.72 4.74 35.34
C CYS A 230 35.94 5.37 36.04
N PRO A 231 36.25 6.66 35.81
CA PRO A 231 37.40 7.32 36.45
C PRO A 231 37.21 7.54 37.96
N LEU A 232 35.98 7.52 38.45
CA LEU A 232 35.66 7.77 39.86
C LEU A 232 35.78 6.50 40.73
N CYS A 233 35.26 5.37 40.25
CA CYS A 233 35.23 4.12 41.04
C CYS A 233 36.03 2.96 40.43
N GLY A 234 36.58 3.11 39.23
CA GLY A 234 37.36 2.07 38.54
C GLY A 234 36.56 0.90 37.97
N ALA A 235 35.22 0.89 38.13
CA ALA A 235 34.37 -0.16 37.58
C ALA A 235 34.34 -0.09 36.05
N THR A 236 34.40 -1.26 35.39
CA THR A 236 34.01 -1.37 33.97
C THR A 236 32.50 -1.24 33.89
N THR A 237 32.02 -0.22 33.21
CA THR A 237 30.61 0.15 33.21
C THR A 237 30.18 0.61 31.82
N THR A 238 28.88 0.53 31.57
CA THR A 238 28.27 1.11 30.39
C THR A 238 27.59 2.42 30.77
N PRO A 239 27.99 3.58 30.21
CA PRO A 239 27.35 4.84 30.55
C PRO A 239 25.83 4.81 30.33
N ASP A 240 25.08 5.38 31.27
CA ASP A 240 23.65 5.58 31.13
C ASP A 240 23.31 6.67 30.09
N ILE A 241 22.02 6.98 29.90
CA ILE A 241 21.57 7.99 28.92
C ILE A 241 22.15 9.39 29.20
N HIS A 242 22.63 9.63 30.42
CA HIS A 242 23.22 10.88 30.86
C HIS A 242 24.76 10.82 30.95
N GLY A 243 25.37 9.74 30.43
CA GLY A 243 26.82 9.56 30.44
C GLY A 243 27.38 9.24 31.84
N ARG A 244 26.61 8.60 32.72
CA ARG A 244 27.04 8.29 34.10
C ARG A 244 27.30 6.80 34.30
N CYS A 245 28.26 6.51 35.19
CA CYS A 245 28.57 5.17 35.65
C CYS A 245 27.37 4.54 36.36
N GLU A 246 26.99 3.33 35.96
CA GLU A 246 25.82 2.61 36.51
C GLU A 246 26.00 2.21 37.99
N TYR A 247 27.25 2.15 38.47
CA TYR A 247 27.56 1.72 39.84
C TYR A 247 27.67 2.87 40.84
N CYS A 248 28.29 4.00 40.44
CA CYS A 248 28.59 5.10 41.36
C CYS A 248 27.94 6.43 40.98
N GLY A 249 27.29 6.53 39.82
CA GLY A 249 26.70 7.77 39.30
C GLY A 249 27.71 8.83 38.89
N GLY A 250 29.01 8.52 38.91
CA GLY A 250 30.08 9.42 38.47
C GLY A 250 30.02 9.65 36.96
N ALA A 251 30.30 10.88 36.53
CA ALA A 251 30.34 11.23 35.11
C ALA A 251 31.47 10.46 34.41
N ILE A 252 31.15 9.88 33.25
CA ILE A 252 32.14 9.25 32.38
C ILE A 252 32.51 10.29 31.33
N LEU A 253 33.71 10.86 31.51
CA LEU A 253 34.29 11.79 30.56
C LEU A 253 34.68 11.00 29.31
N THR A 254 33.99 11.26 28.19
CA THR A 254 34.42 10.85 26.85
C THR A 254 35.69 11.55 26.44
#